data_AF-A0A924JQV0-F1
#
_entry.id   AF-A0A924JQV0-F1
#
_cell.length_a   1.000
_cell.length_b   1.000
_cell.length_c   1.000
_cell.angle_alpha   90.00
_cell.angle_beta   90.00
_cell.angle_gamma   90.00
#
_symmetry.space_group_name_H-M   'P 1'
#
loop_
_entity.id
_entity.type
_entity.pdbx_description
1 polymer ?
#
loop_
_entity_poly.entity_id
_entity_poly.type
_entity_poly.pdbx_seq_one_letter_code
_entity_poly.pdbx_strand_id
1 'polypeptide(L)'
;LLENVPNMLWLKQGNAMDVITGALSIAGYKWAYRMLDAQHFGVAQRRKRVFILASLHHDPARVLFRDLESPTRATRPISKARAEANGFYWTEGNRGVGWGAGVVPTIKGSTTAGIPSSPAVWIPGAEPDLRFRTPSIESLEMLQGFRAGWTKAAPTRDRWKLVGNAVAVPVVRWIAEGLRAYDTLSPVALDPRLSRSAGWDWAGVSVGSGRATGKIPAHLSVGSLPKRHSLARLLQTRGSHPLSPGAARGFSGRLGRSRLSYDQDFMKDLVDYSRA
;
A
#
# COMPACT_ATOMS: atom_id res chain seq x y z
N LEU A 1 -11.47 -7.69 13.10
CA LEU A 1 -10.74 -7.25 11.89
C LEU A 1 -9.25 -7.33 12.18
N LEU A 2 -8.48 -8.01 11.35
CA LEU A 2 -7.02 -8.06 11.42
C LEU A 2 -6.43 -7.40 10.16
N GLU A 3 -5.27 -6.78 10.29
CA GLU A 3 -4.47 -6.26 9.19
C GLU A 3 -3.04 -6.79 9.34
N ASN A 4 -2.40 -7.14 8.23
CA ASN A 4 -0.97 -7.46 8.23
C ASN A 4 -0.34 -7.25 6.84
N VAL A 5 1.00 -7.36 6.79
CA VAL A 5 1.76 -7.32 5.55
C VAL A 5 1.51 -8.55 4.67
N PRO A 6 1.61 -8.43 3.33
CA PRO A 6 1.34 -9.53 2.39
C PRO A 6 2.14 -10.80 2.64
N ASN A 7 3.36 -10.67 3.18
CA ASN A 7 4.22 -11.81 3.48
C ASN A 7 3.58 -12.82 4.44
N MET A 8 2.56 -12.43 5.22
CA MET A 8 1.82 -13.36 6.10
C MET A 8 1.27 -14.57 5.34
N LEU A 9 0.88 -14.39 4.07
CA LEU A 9 0.26 -15.43 3.25
C LEU A 9 1.22 -16.58 2.93
N TRP A 10 2.53 -16.31 2.91
CA TRP A 10 3.56 -17.27 2.53
C TRP A 10 4.55 -17.55 3.67
N LEU A 11 4.40 -16.85 4.79
CA LEU A 11 5.25 -17.02 5.96
C LEU A 11 5.17 -18.46 6.46
N LYS A 12 6.34 -19.09 6.63
CA LYS A 12 6.44 -20.51 7.03
C LYS A 12 5.58 -21.42 6.12
N GLN A 13 5.68 -21.20 4.80
CA GLN A 13 4.95 -21.97 3.78
C GLN A 13 3.41 -21.90 3.92
N GLY A 14 2.89 -20.80 4.49
CA GLY A 14 1.46 -20.60 4.69
C GLY A 14 0.95 -20.98 6.08
N ASN A 15 1.76 -21.65 6.90
CA ASN A 15 1.37 -22.11 8.23
C ASN A 15 0.88 -20.96 9.15
N ALA A 16 1.42 -19.75 8.99
CA ALA A 16 0.94 -18.60 9.76
C ALA A 16 -0.54 -18.31 9.50
N MET A 17 -0.98 -18.39 8.23
CA MET A 17 -2.39 -18.24 7.88
C MET A 17 -3.22 -19.45 8.33
N ASP A 18 -2.69 -20.66 8.25
CA ASP A 18 -3.37 -21.87 8.74
C ASP A 18 -3.68 -21.76 10.24
N VAL A 19 -2.71 -21.32 11.05
CA VAL A 19 -2.90 -21.10 12.49
C VAL A 19 -3.97 -20.03 12.76
N ILE A 20 -3.87 -18.87 12.09
CA ILE A 20 -4.81 -17.77 12.31
C ILE A 20 -6.23 -18.17 11.91
N THR A 21 -6.41 -18.73 10.71
CA THR A 21 -7.72 -19.09 10.19
C THR A 21 -8.31 -20.33 10.86
N GLY A 22 -7.47 -21.29 11.24
CA GLY A 22 -7.86 -22.44 12.06
C GLY A 22 -8.38 -22.00 13.43
N ALA A 23 -7.68 -21.09 14.12
CA ALA A 23 -8.14 -20.54 15.40
C ALA A 23 -9.48 -19.81 15.27
N LEU A 24 -9.67 -19.01 14.21
CA LEU A 24 -10.95 -18.36 13.92
C LEU A 24 -12.07 -19.40 13.71
N SER A 25 -11.83 -20.42 12.89
CA SER A 25 -12.81 -21.47 12.61
C SER A 25 -13.16 -22.30 13.86
N ILE A 26 -12.17 -22.66 14.69
CA ILE A 26 -12.37 -23.37 15.96
C ILE A 26 -13.24 -22.54 16.91
N ALA A 27 -13.02 -21.23 16.95
CA ALA A 27 -13.83 -20.29 17.73
C ALA A 27 -15.21 -20.00 17.09
N GLY A 28 -15.59 -20.69 16.01
CA GLY A 28 -16.90 -20.56 15.36
C GLY A 28 -17.04 -19.40 14.38
N TYR A 29 -15.97 -18.67 14.07
CA TYR A 29 -16.04 -17.54 13.14
C TYR A 29 -16.05 -18.00 11.68
N LYS A 30 -16.95 -17.41 10.89
CA LYS A 30 -16.76 -17.31 9.44
C LYS A 30 -15.72 -16.22 9.16
N TRP A 31 -14.86 -16.43 8.19
CA TRP A 31 -13.82 -15.46 7.84
C TRP A 31 -13.67 -15.27 6.34
N ALA A 32 -13.24 -14.07 5.96
CA ALA A 32 -12.81 -13.71 4.63
C ALA A 32 -11.54 -12.88 4.75
N TYR A 33 -10.63 -13.01 3.79
CA TYR A 33 -9.49 -12.11 3.66
C TYR A 33 -9.31 -11.62 2.23
N ARG A 34 -8.75 -10.42 2.12
CA ARG A 34 -8.37 -9.84 0.84
C ARG A 34 -7.13 -8.96 1.00
N MET A 35 -6.22 -9.06 0.04
CA MET A 35 -5.16 -8.08 -0.12
C MET A 35 -5.71 -6.83 -0.79
N LEU A 36 -5.53 -5.67 -0.17
CA LEU A 36 -5.93 -4.36 -0.71
C LEU A 36 -4.71 -3.44 -0.81
N ASP A 37 -4.64 -2.63 -1.86
CA ASP A 37 -3.60 -1.63 -2.06
C ASP A 37 -4.15 -0.21 -1.91
N ALA A 38 -3.65 0.54 -0.92
CA ALA A 38 -4.14 1.86 -0.56
C ALA A 38 -4.16 2.87 -1.74
N GLN A 39 -3.32 2.67 -2.76
CA GLN A 39 -3.29 3.55 -3.93
C GLN A 39 -4.62 3.62 -4.71
N HIS A 40 -5.49 2.63 -4.52
CA HIS A 40 -6.82 2.57 -5.14
C HIS A 40 -7.92 3.17 -4.25
N PHE A 41 -7.56 3.71 -3.08
CA PHE A 41 -8.48 4.27 -2.09
C PHE A 41 -8.28 5.78 -1.90
N GLY A 42 -7.85 6.49 -2.95
CA GLY A 42 -7.80 7.95 -2.95
C GLY A 42 -6.58 8.59 -2.26
N VAL A 43 -5.54 7.80 -1.96
CA VAL A 43 -4.25 8.29 -1.46
C VAL A 43 -3.11 7.98 -2.44
N ALA A 44 -2.09 8.83 -2.47
CA ALA A 44 -0.94 8.66 -3.34
C ALA A 44 0.16 7.76 -2.72
N GLN A 45 -0.23 6.63 -2.14
CA GLN A 45 0.68 5.66 -1.51
C GLN A 45 0.36 4.24 -1.98
N ARG A 46 1.36 3.53 -2.53
CA ARG A 46 1.28 2.09 -2.77
C ARG A 46 1.58 1.34 -1.48
N ARG A 47 0.54 0.80 -0.85
CA ARG A 47 0.61 0.04 0.41
C ARG A 47 -0.35 -1.14 0.34
N LYS A 48 0.20 -2.30 -0.03
CA LYS A 48 -0.51 -3.58 -0.03
C LYS A 48 -0.56 -4.15 1.38
N ARG A 49 -1.75 -4.54 1.83
CA ARG A 49 -2.02 -5.16 3.13
C ARG A 49 -3.11 -6.20 3.01
N VAL A 50 -2.98 -7.26 3.79
CA VAL A 50 -4.00 -8.30 3.91
C VAL A 50 -4.91 -7.93 5.05
N PHE A 51 -6.21 -7.84 4.76
CA PHE A 51 -7.25 -7.61 5.74
C PHE A 51 -8.03 -8.90 5.94
N ILE A 52 -8.16 -9.35 7.19
CA ILE A 52 -8.99 -10.51 7.55
C ILE A 52 -10.17 -9.99 8.35
N LEU A 53 -11.37 -10.20 7.82
CA LEU A 53 -12.62 -9.94 8.52
C LEU A 53 -13.23 -11.27 8.95
N ALA A 54 -13.58 -11.37 10.22
CA ALA A 54 -14.18 -12.55 10.82
C ALA A 54 -15.44 -12.15 11.59
N SER A 55 -16.49 -12.96 11.50
CA SER A 55 -17.75 -12.73 12.20
C SER A 55 -18.40 -14.05 12.63
N LEU A 56 -19.08 -14.03 13.78
CA LEU A 56 -19.89 -15.15 14.27
C LEU A 56 -21.26 -15.22 13.60
N HIS A 57 -21.77 -14.10 13.09
CA HIS A 57 -23.16 -13.98 12.65
C HIS A 57 -23.30 -13.61 11.17
N HIS A 58 -22.37 -12.83 10.66
CA HIS A 58 -22.43 -12.25 9.32
C HIS A 58 -21.43 -12.92 8.37
N ASP A 59 -21.70 -12.85 7.07
CA ASP A 59 -20.76 -13.29 6.03
C ASP A 59 -19.75 -12.17 5.73
N PRO A 60 -18.48 -12.29 6.18
CA PRO A 60 -17.48 -11.25 5.96
C PRO A 60 -17.12 -11.05 4.48
N ALA A 61 -17.42 -12.02 3.60
CA ALA A 61 -17.17 -11.90 2.17
C ALA A 61 -18.01 -10.79 1.53
N ARG A 62 -19.27 -10.62 1.99
CA ARG A 62 -20.16 -9.53 1.55
C ARG A 62 -19.55 -8.15 1.76
N VAL A 63 -18.63 -7.98 2.72
CA VAL A 63 -17.98 -6.69 2.99
C VAL A 63 -16.71 -6.52 2.17
N LEU A 64 -15.81 -7.51 2.20
CA LEU A 64 -14.47 -7.42 1.59
C LEU A 64 -14.47 -7.57 0.07
N PHE A 65 -15.54 -8.12 -0.51
CA PHE A 65 -15.64 -8.35 -1.96
C PHE A 65 -16.81 -7.59 -2.62
N ARG A 66 -17.45 -6.66 -1.91
CA ARG A 66 -18.66 -5.97 -2.40
C ARG A 66 -18.48 -5.18 -3.70
N ASP A 67 -17.26 -4.76 -4.03
CA ASP A 67 -16.99 -4.07 -5.29
C ASP A 67 -17.14 -5.00 -6.50
N LEU A 68 -16.93 -6.32 -6.35
CA LEU A 68 -16.94 -7.27 -7.46
C LEU A 68 -18.30 -7.40 -8.17
N GLU A 69 -19.37 -6.98 -7.51
CA GLU A 69 -20.74 -6.98 -8.04
C GLU A 69 -21.22 -5.55 -8.37
N SER A 70 -20.34 -4.55 -8.29
CA SER A 70 -20.71 -3.17 -8.61
C SER A 70 -20.75 -2.94 -10.14
N PRO A 71 -21.82 -2.32 -10.68
CA PRO A 71 -22.01 -2.15 -12.12
C PRO A 71 -21.08 -1.10 -12.76
N THR A 72 -20.29 -0.38 -11.96
CA THR A 72 -19.47 0.75 -12.43
C THR A 72 -18.15 0.28 -13.05
N ARG A 73 -17.96 0.57 -14.34
CA ARG A 73 -16.77 0.22 -15.10
C ARG A 73 -15.57 1.10 -14.71
N ALA A 74 -14.42 0.47 -14.50
CA ALA A 74 -13.20 1.06 -13.95
C ALA A 74 -12.62 2.26 -14.72
N THR A 75 -12.08 3.23 -13.99
CA THR A 75 -11.03 4.14 -14.49
C THR A 75 -9.67 3.43 -14.46
N ARG A 76 -8.93 3.48 -15.57
CA ARG A 76 -7.59 2.85 -15.68
C ARG A 76 -6.61 3.52 -14.71
N PRO A 77 -5.69 2.75 -14.09
CA PRO A 77 -4.55 3.34 -13.36
C PRO A 77 -3.80 4.33 -14.25
N ILE A 78 -3.28 5.41 -13.65
CA ILE A 78 -2.40 6.35 -14.36
C ILE A 78 -1.23 5.53 -14.92
N SER A 79 -0.99 5.62 -16.23
CA SER A 79 0.12 4.93 -16.88
C SER A 79 1.46 5.49 -16.35
N LYS A 80 2.49 4.65 -16.29
CA LYS A 80 3.86 5.08 -15.91
C LYS A 80 4.31 6.32 -16.67
N ALA A 81 3.94 6.44 -17.95
CA ALA A 81 4.32 7.54 -18.83
C ALA A 81 3.66 8.89 -18.52
N ARG A 82 2.74 8.99 -17.55
CA ARG A 82 1.98 10.22 -17.25
C ARG A 82 2.10 10.69 -15.79
N ALA A 83 2.97 10.09 -15.00
CA ALA A 83 3.11 10.47 -13.59
C ALA A 83 4.04 11.68 -13.42
N GLU A 84 3.48 12.80 -12.97
CA GLU A 84 4.20 14.04 -12.62
C GLU A 84 5.26 13.85 -11.52
N ALA A 85 5.11 12.82 -10.69
CA ALA A 85 6.02 12.51 -9.59
C ALA A 85 6.05 11.00 -9.33
N ASN A 86 7.24 10.45 -9.07
CA ASN A 86 7.47 9.02 -8.94
C ASN A 86 8.20 8.71 -7.63
N GLY A 87 7.61 7.88 -6.79
CA GLY A 87 8.20 7.49 -5.50
C GLY A 87 9.18 6.33 -5.62
N PHE A 88 10.20 6.31 -4.78
CA PHE A 88 11.17 5.22 -4.64
C PHE A 88 11.71 5.14 -3.21
N TYR A 89 12.43 4.06 -2.87
CA TYR A 89 13.13 3.94 -1.59
C TYR A 89 14.64 4.02 -1.80
N TRP A 90 15.24 5.14 -1.42
CA TRP A 90 16.68 5.38 -1.54
C TRP A 90 17.53 4.46 -0.66
N THR A 91 16.93 3.73 0.30
CA THR A 91 17.62 2.68 1.08
C THR A 91 17.65 1.32 0.36
N GLU A 92 16.94 1.16 -0.77
CA GLU A 92 16.97 -0.06 -1.58
C GLU A 92 18.03 0.05 -2.70
N GLY A 93 17.83 -0.58 -3.86
CA GLY A 93 18.75 -0.52 -5.01
C GLY A 93 19.43 -1.86 -5.34
N ASN A 94 19.39 -2.86 -4.45
CA ASN A 94 19.96 -4.19 -4.73
C ASN A 94 18.91 -5.23 -5.14
N ARG A 95 17.73 -5.20 -4.50
CA ARG A 95 16.64 -6.18 -4.69
C ARG A 95 15.38 -5.56 -5.27
N GLY A 96 15.30 -4.22 -5.26
CA GLY A 96 14.17 -3.46 -5.75
C GLY A 96 14.51 -1.96 -5.73
N VAL A 97 13.73 -1.19 -6.47
CA VAL A 97 13.76 0.29 -6.45
C VAL A 97 12.73 0.84 -5.45
N GLY A 98 11.75 0.01 -5.08
CA GLY A 98 10.53 0.47 -4.45
C GLY A 98 9.63 1.29 -5.39
N TRP A 99 9.91 1.40 -6.68
CA TRP A 99 9.25 2.32 -7.63
C TRP A 99 7.73 2.41 -7.53
N GLY A 100 7.18 3.63 -7.55
CA GLY A 100 5.74 3.90 -7.60
C GLY A 100 5.43 5.09 -8.52
N ALA A 101 4.67 4.86 -9.58
CA ALA A 101 4.26 5.93 -10.50
C ALA A 101 3.11 6.75 -9.90
N GLY A 102 3.31 8.05 -9.69
CA GLY A 102 2.29 8.94 -9.10
C GLY A 102 1.97 8.64 -7.63
N VAL A 103 2.81 7.84 -6.95
CA VAL A 103 2.62 7.39 -5.57
C VAL A 103 3.95 7.17 -4.88
N VAL A 104 4.01 7.35 -3.56
CA VAL A 104 5.14 6.85 -2.76
C VAL A 104 5.01 5.34 -2.52
N PRO A 105 6.11 4.61 -2.32
CA PRO A 105 6.04 3.22 -1.86
C PRO A 105 5.62 3.17 -0.37
N THR A 106 5.29 1.98 0.12
CA THR A 106 4.87 1.74 1.52
C THR A 106 5.74 2.49 2.52
N ILE A 107 5.17 3.40 3.31
CA ILE A 107 5.90 4.13 4.35
C ILE A 107 6.37 3.14 5.43
N LYS A 108 7.69 3.10 5.69
CA LYS A 108 8.32 2.22 6.68
C LYS A 108 8.44 2.96 8.02
N GLY A 109 7.94 2.35 9.10
CA GLY A 109 7.97 2.95 10.45
C GLY A 109 9.37 2.97 11.10
N SER A 110 10.28 2.11 10.63
CA SER A 110 11.69 2.07 11.02
C SER A 110 12.49 1.26 10.00
N THR A 111 13.80 1.44 9.96
CA THR A 111 14.75 0.47 9.39
C THR A 111 15.28 -0.48 10.47
N THR A 112 16.00 -1.54 10.09
CA THR A 112 16.72 -2.41 11.04
C THR A 112 17.70 -1.63 11.94
N ALA A 113 18.21 -0.50 11.45
CA ALA A 113 19.10 0.38 12.20
C ALA A 113 18.37 1.39 13.10
N GLY A 114 17.05 1.29 13.26
CA GLY A 114 16.26 2.20 14.10
C GLY A 114 16.04 3.60 13.51
N ILE A 115 16.68 3.93 12.39
CA ILE A 115 16.56 5.23 11.73
C ILE A 115 15.37 5.18 10.78
N PRO A 116 14.37 6.06 10.94
CA PRO A 116 13.27 6.13 9.99
C PRO A 116 13.75 6.69 8.65
N SER A 117 13.42 6.00 7.56
CA SER A 117 13.81 6.42 6.21
C SER A 117 12.58 6.81 5.41
N SER A 118 12.55 8.08 5.02
CA SER A 118 11.53 8.58 4.08
C SER A 118 11.61 7.87 2.75
N PRO A 119 10.47 7.54 2.11
CA PRO A 119 10.49 7.40 0.67
C PRO A 119 10.99 8.70 0.04
N ALA A 120 11.67 8.58 -1.08
CA ALA A 120 12.05 9.71 -1.92
C ALA A 120 11.11 9.79 -3.12
N VAL A 121 11.07 10.95 -3.75
CA VAL A 121 10.24 11.26 -4.91
C VAL A 121 11.11 11.93 -5.96
N TRP A 122 11.07 11.40 -7.17
CA TRP A 122 11.61 12.01 -8.38
C TRP A 122 10.50 12.75 -9.11
N ILE A 123 10.76 14.00 -9.48
CA ILE A 123 9.86 14.85 -10.25
C ILE A 123 10.53 15.11 -11.61
N PRO A 124 10.18 14.35 -12.67
CA PRO A 124 10.81 14.49 -13.98
C PRO A 124 10.66 15.91 -14.53
N GLY A 125 11.74 16.47 -15.09
CA GLY A 125 11.72 17.81 -15.69
C GLY A 125 11.64 18.98 -14.71
N ALA A 126 11.63 18.74 -13.39
CA ALA A 126 11.72 19.82 -12.41
C ALA A 126 13.14 20.42 -12.32
N GLU A 127 13.22 21.64 -11.80
CA GLU A 127 14.49 22.31 -11.47
C GLU A 127 15.37 21.43 -10.56
N PRO A 128 16.72 21.50 -10.67
CA PRO A 128 17.63 20.60 -9.97
C PRO A 128 17.40 20.46 -8.45
N ASP A 129 17.06 21.56 -7.77
CA ASP A 129 16.80 21.62 -6.32
C ASP A 129 15.45 21.01 -5.90
N LEU A 130 14.52 20.88 -6.86
CA LEU A 130 13.20 20.30 -6.67
C LEU A 130 13.09 18.85 -7.20
N ARG A 131 14.07 18.40 -7.97
CA ARG A 131 14.01 17.14 -8.72
C ARG A 131 13.94 15.88 -7.85
N PHE A 132 14.63 15.88 -6.70
CA PHE A 132 14.60 14.79 -5.74
C PHE A 132 14.24 15.27 -4.34
N ARG A 133 13.08 14.83 -3.85
CA ARG A 133 12.50 15.28 -2.58
C ARG A 133 12.12 14.11 -1.67
N THR A 134 12.04 14.39 -0.39
CA THR A 134 11.44 13.51 0.62
C THR A 134 10.20 14.22 1.19
N PRO A 135 9.03 13.56 1.28
CA PRO A 135 7.84 14.20 1.82
C PRO A 135 8.02 14.62 3.28
N SER A 136 7.45 15.76 3.67
CA SER A 136 7.36 16.17 5.09
C SER A 136 6.54 15.17 5.91
N ILE A 137 6.66 15.20 7.24
CA ILE A 137 5.84 14.34 8.12
C ILE A 137 4.33 14.56 7.92
N GLU A 138 3.90 15.80 7.67
CA GLU A 138 2.50 16.12 7.39
C GLU A 138 2.04 15.59 6.02
N SER A 139 2.92 15.60 5.02
CA SER A 139 2.66 14.93 3.75
C SER A 139 2.47 13.41 3.95
N LEU A 140 3.31 12.78 4.78
CA LEU A 140 3.22 11.35 5.06
C LEU A 140 1.93 10.97 5.82
N GLU A 141 1.49 11.81 6.76
CA GLU A 141 0.18 11.67 7.42
C GLU A 141 -0.95 11.69 6.39
N MET A 142 -0.94 12.65 5.47
CA MET A 142 -1.95 12.74 4.40
C MET A 142 -1.86 11.57 3.41
N LEU A 143 -0.67 11.03 3.15
CA LEU A 143 -0.46 9.85 2.32
C LEU A 143 -1.00 8.55 2.98
N GLN A 144 -1.19 8.55 4.31
CA GLN A 144 -1.94 7.51 5.03
C GLN A 144 -3.44 7.83 5.13
N GLY A 145 -3.88 9.01 4.69
CA GLY A 145 -5.26 9.48 4.73
C GLY A 145 -5.66 10.22 6.01
N PHE A 146 -4.70 10.61 6.85
CA PHE A 146 -4.95 11.49 7.99
C PHE A 146 -5.00 12.97 7.56
N ARG A 147 -5.46 13.84 8.48
CA ARG A 147 -5.24 15.29 8.35
C ARG A 147 -3.77 15.63 8.59
N ALA A 148 -3.29 16.69 7.96
CA ALA A 148 -1.98 17.26 8.27
C ALA A 148 -1.91 17.65 9.77
N GLY A 149 -0.79 17.31 10.41
CA GLY A 149 -0.56 17.50 11.84
C GLY A 149 -1.22 16.45 12.74
N TRP A 150 -1.75 15.34 12.21
CA TRP A 150 -2.47 14.34 13.01
C TRP A 150 -1.65 13.79 14.17
N THR A 151 -0.34 13.60 13.98
CA THR A 151 0.55 13.05 15.00
C THR A 151 1.23 14.11 15.87
N LYS A 152 0.81 15.39 15.80
CA LYS A 152 1.42 16.50 16.58
C LYS A 152 1.39 16.30 18.10
N ALA A 153 0.43 15.53 18.61
CA ALA A 153 0.36 15.21 20.04
C ALA A 153 1.47 14.25 20.51
N ALA A 154 2.15 13.56 19.59
CA ALA A 154 3.25 12.66 19.92
C ALA A 154 4.62 13.38 19.86
N PRO A 155 5.64 12.91 20.61
CA PRO A 155 6.99 13.41 20.48
C PRO A 155 7.49 13.36 19.04
N THR A 156 8.20 14.39 18.58
CA THR A 156 8.65 14.53 17.18
C THR A 156 9.36 13.28 16.64
N ARG A 157 10.21 12.65 17.47
CA ARG A 157 10.95 11.42 17.12
C ARG A 157 10.04 10.21 16.83
N ASP A 158 8.86 10.15 17.44
CA ASP A 158 7.96 9.00 17.36
C ASP A 158 6.94 9.14 16.23
N ARG A 159 6.66 10.37 15.79
CA ARG A 159 5.69 10.67 14.73
C ARG A 159 5.91 9.81 13.49
N TRP A 160 7.16 9.60 13.11
CA TRP A 160 7.50 8.77 11.96
C TRP A 160 7.04 7.32 12.11
N LYS A 161 7.39 6.72 13.26
CA LYS A 161 7.04 5.32 13.58
C LYS A 161 5.52 5.15 13.59
N LEU A 162 4.80 6.12 14.15
CA LEU A 162 3.33 6.14 14.16
C LEU A 162 2.76 6.13 12.74
N VAL A 163 3.24 7.02 11.87
CA VAL A 163 2.76 7.10 10.48
C VAL A 163 3.09 5.83 9.69
N GLY A 164 4.30 5.29 9.81
CA GLY A 164 4.70 4.09 9.07
C GLY A 164 3.95 2.81 9.48
N ASN A 165 3.61 2.69 10.77
CA ASN A 165 2.88 1.55 11.32
C ASN A 165 1.35 1.70 11.22
N ALA A 166 0.85 2.89 10.93
CA ALA A 166 -0.57 3.11 10.75
C ALA A 166 -1.16 2.29 9.59
N VAL A 167 -2.46 1.98 9.72
CA VAL A 167 -3.28 1.45 8.63
C VAL A 167 -3.83 2.63 7.81
N ALA A 168 -3.87 2.49 6.48
CA ALA A 168 -4.38 3.54 5.61
C ALA A 168 -5.86 3.81 5.90
N VAL A 169 -6.16 5.02 6.37
CA VAL A 169 -7.51 5.47 6.76
C VAL A 169 -8.57 5.19 5.70
N PRO A 170 -8.38 5.47 4.40
CA PRO A 170 -9.45 5.27 3.43
C PRO A 170 -9.76 3.78 3.17
N VAL A 171 -8.79 2.87 3.37
CA VAL A 171 -9.05 1.43 3.26
C VAL A 171 -9.93 0.98 4.42
N VAL A 172 -9.58 1.39 5.64
CA VAL A 172 -10.39 1.08 6.85
C VAL A 172 -11.77 1.70 6.74
N ARG A 173 -11.87 2.95 6.25
CA ARG A 173 -13.15 3.61 5.99
C ARG A 173 -14.00 2.81 5.03
N TRP A 174 -13.44 2.35 3.91
CA TRP A 174 -14.14 1.49 2.98
C TRP A 174 -14.61 0.20 3.66
N ILE A 175 -13.79 -0.48 4.48
CA ILE A 175 -14.26 -1.66 5.21
C ILE A 175 -15.41 -1.31 6.17
N ALA A 176 -15.29 -0.22 6.93
CA ALA A 176 -16.29 0.23 7.89
C ALA A 176 -17.62 0.63 7.23
N GLU A 177 -17.58 1.28 6.08
CA GLU A 177 -18.77 1.59 5.27
C GLU A 177 -19.50 0.31 4.84
N GLY A 178 -18.76 -0.73 4.43
CA GLY A 178 -19.35 -2.02 4.11
C GLY A 178 -19.94 -2.73 5.33
N LEU A 179 -19.30 -2.63 6.50
CA LEU A 179 -19.87 -3.14 7.76
C LEU A 179 -21.17 -2.42 8.13
N ARG A 180 -21.20 -1.09 8.02
CA ARG A 180 -22.38 -0.28 8.32
C ARG A 180 -23.53 -0.57 7.35
N ALA A 181 -23.23 -0.84 6.09
CA ALA A 181 -24.22 -1.11 5.06
C ALA A 181 -24.56 -2.60 4.91
N TYR A 182 -24.07 -3.47 5.82
CA TYR A 182 -24.08 -4.92 5.62
C TYR A 182 -25.44 -5.48 5.19
N ASP A 183 -26.52 -5.08 5.86
CA ASP A 183 -27.86 -5.59 5.59
C ASP A 183 -28.37 -5.28 4.17
N THR A 184 -27.82 -4.25 3.54
CA THR A 184 -28.14 -3.86 2.15
C THR A 184 -27.20 -4.46 1.10
N LEU A 185 -26.10 -5.11 1.50
CA LEU A 185 -25.14 -5.68 0.55
C LEU A 185 -25.64 -7.03 0.03
N SER A 186 -25.70 -7.21 -1.29
CA SER A 186 -26.00 -8.52 -1.86
C SER A 186 -24.90 -9.56 -1.53
N PRO A 187 -25.22 -10.86 -1.48
CA PRO A 187 -24.22 -11.92 -1.54
C PRO A 187 -23.29 -11.72 -2.75
N VAL A 188 -22.00 -12.02 -2.58
CA VAL A 188 -21.00 -11.88 -3.63
C VAL A 188 -20.77 -13.24 -4.28
N ALA A 189 -20.88 -13.32 -5.61
CA ALA A 189 -20.57 -14.53 -6.36
C ALA A 189 -19.04 -14.72 -6.44
N LEU A 190 -18.50 -15.63 -5.64
CA LEU A 190 -17.06 -15.88 -5.59
C LEU A 190 -16.59 -16.99 -6.55
N ASP A 191 -17.51 -17.77 -7.11
CA ASP A 191 -17.22 -18.71 -8.19
C ASP A 191 -17.25 -17.98 -9.55
N PRO A 192 -16.28 -18.17 -10.46
CA PRO A 192 -15.11 -19.07 -10.40
C PRO A 192 -13.84 -18.40 -9.85
N ARG A 193 -13.97 -17.24 -9.19
CA ARG A 193 -12.85 -16.40 -8.75
C ARG A 193 -12.02 -17.03 -7.63
N LEU A 194 -12.62 -17.92 -6.84
CA LEU A 194 -11.98 -18.70 -5.78
C LEU A 194 -12.21 -20.20 -6.00
N SER A 195 -11.19 -21.00 -5.71
CA SER A 195 -11.27 -22.47 -5.75
C SER A 195 -10.75 -23.08 -4.44
N ARG A 196 -11.14 -24.32 -4.16
CA ARG A 196 -10.56 -25.08 -3.04
C ARG A 196 -9.09 -25.36 -3.37
N SER A 197 -8.20 -24.87 -2.51
CA SER A 197 -6.75 -24.98 -2.68
C SER A 197 -6.08 -25.24 -1.33
N ALA A 198 -5.00 -26.01 -1.36
CA ALA A 198 -4.13 -26.19 -0.20
C ALA A 198 -3.29 -24.91 0.08
N GLY A 199 -3.05 -24.07 -0.92
CA GLY A 199 -2.24 -22.85 -0.79
C GLY A 199 -3.02 -21.60 -0.37
N TRP A 200 -2.29 -20.50 -0.17
CA TRP A 200 -2.84 -19.16 0.07
C TRP A 200 -2.56 -18.25 -1.13
N ASP A 201 -3.59 -17.54 -1.57
CA ASP A 201 -3.54 -16.54 -2.66
C ASP A 201 -3.84 -15.14 -2.11
N TRP A 202 -4.18 -14.19 -2.99
CA TRP A 202 -4.41 -12.79 -2.61
C TRP A 202 -5.77 -12.56 -1.92
N ALA A 203 -6.66 -13.54 -1.98
CA ALA A 203 -7.95 -13.52 -1.32
C ALA A 203 -8.44 -14.93 -1.00
N GLY A 204 -9.35 -15.04 -0.02
CA GLY A 204 -10.01 -16.29 0.30
C GLY A 204 -11.08 -16.17 1.38
N VAL A 205 -11.83 -17.25 1.56
CA VAL A 205 -12.96 -17.36 2.49
C VAL A 205 -13.02 -18.73 3.16
N SER A 206 -13.61 -18.79 4.35
CA SER A 206 -14.02 -20.06 4.99
C SER A 206 -15.19 -20.70 4.24
N VAL A 207 -15.12 -22.00 3.97
CA VAL A 207 -16.21 -22.77 3.33
C VAL A 207 -16.41 -24.08 4.08
N GLY A 208 -17.48 -24.16 4.89
CA GLY A 208 -17.68 -25.28 5.81
C GLY A 208 -16.50 -25.41 6.76
N SER A 209 -15.93 -26.62 6.87
CA SER A 209 -14.68 -26.87 7.62
C SER A 209 -13.40 -26.52 6.86
N GLY A 210 -13.50 -26.14 5.58
CA GLY A 210 -12.38 -25.84 4.71
C GLY A 210 -12.28 -24.37 4.33
N ARG A 211 -11.57 -24.11 3.22
CA ARG A 211 -11.40 -22.77 2.63
C ARG A 211 -11.44 -22.81 1.11
N ALA A 212 -11.68 -21.65 0.52
CA ALA A 212 -11.43 -21.38 -0.90
C ALA A 212 -10.54 -20.13 -1.03
N THR A 213 -9.60 -20.15 -1.98
CA THR A 213 -8.67 -19.05 -2.23
C THR A 213 -8.57 -18.73 -3.72
N GLY A 214 -8.05 -17.55 -4.06
CA GLY A 214 -7.85 -17.17 -5.46
C GLY A 214 -7.23 -15.79 -5.63
N LYS A 215 -6.95 -15.46 -6.90
CA LYS A 215 -6.19 -14.27 -7.29
C LYS A 215 -7.10 -13.07 -7.57
N ILE A 216 -7.84 -12.63 -6.56
CA ILE A 216 -8.59 -11.38 -6.66
C ILE A 216 -7.59 -10.21 -6.61
N PRO A 217 -7.63 -9.28 -7.57
CA PRO A 217 -6.70 -8.16 -7.59
C PRO A 217 -6.80 -7.26 -6.34
N ALA A 218 -5.68 -6.64 -5.98
CA ALA A 218 -5.62 -5.73 -4.83
C ALA A 218 -6.22 -4.34 -5.08
N HIS A 219 -6.66 -4.07 -6.32
CA HIS A 219 -7.46 -2.90 -6.66
C HIS A 219 -8.95 -3.21 -6.52
N LEU A 220 -9.75 -2.17 -6.36
CA LEU A 220 -11.19 -2.29 -6.49
C LEU A 220 -11.54 -2.50 -7.96
N SER A 221 -12.46 -3.43 -8.23
CA SER A 221 -12.97 -3.74 -9.57
C SER A 221 -13.65 -2.53 -10.23
N VAL A 222 -14.22 -1.62 -9.45
CA VAL A 222 -14.78 -0.33 -9.90
C VAL A 222 -13.72 0.72 -10.27
N GLY A 223 -12.43 0.39 -10.19
CA GLY A 223 -11.34 1.33 -10.40
C GLY A 223 -10.88 2.02 -9.12
N SER A 224 -10.05 3.06 -9.26
CA SER A 224 -9.48 3.75 -8.09
C SER A 224 -10.41 4.86 -7.61
N LEU A 225 -10.59 4.99 -6.29
CA LEU A 225 -11.20 6.18 -5.72
C LEU A 225 -10.35 7.41 -6.07
N PRO A 226 -10.98 8.57 -6.39
CA PRO A 226 -10.26 9.77 -6.80
C PRO A 226 -9.28 10.19 -5.70
N LYS A 227 -8.04 10.47 -6.11
CA LYS A 227 -7.03 11.00 -5.20
C LYS A 227 -7.43 12.40 -4.78
N ARG A 228 -7.43 12.67 -3.47
CA ARG A 228 -7.66 14.04 -2.95
C ARG A 228 -6.57 15.01 -3.39
N HIS A 229 -5.34 14.51 -3.52
CA HIS A 229 -4.18 15.28 -3.96
C HIS A 229 -3.25 14.38 -4.80
N SER A 230 -2.67 14.94 -5.87
CA SER A 230 -1.53 14.29 -6.55
C SER A 230 -0.30 14.27 -5.64
N LEU A 231 0.65 13.37 -5.90
CA LEU A 231 1.89 13.31 -5.13
C LEU A 231 2.68 14.62 -5.27
N ALA A 232 2.82 15.14 -6.49
CA ALA A 232 3.50 16.42 -6.74
C ALA A 232 2.86 17.57 -5.96
N ARG A 233 1.52 17.69 -6.02
CA ARG A 233 0.78 18.73 -5.29
C ARG A 233 0.93 18.62 -3.78
N LEU A 234 0.99 17.41 -3.21
CA LEU A 234 1.23 17.23 -1.79
C LEU A 234 2.60 17.78 -1.38
N LEU A 235 3.66 17.45 -2.14
CA LEU A 235 5.02 17.93 -1.84
C LEU A 235 5.13 19.46 -1.89
N GLN A 236 4.43 20.09 -2.83
CA GLN A 236 4.39 21.55 -2.99
C GLN A 236 3.61 22.22 -1.85
N THR A 237 2.42 21.71 -1.52
CA THR A 237 1.49 22.39 -0.59
C THR A 237 1.71 22.06 0.88
N ARG A 238 2.34 20.91 1.20
CA ARG A 238 2.58 20.45 2.58
C ARG A 238 4.06 20.35 2.93
N GLY A 239 4.92 20.75 1.99
CA GLY A 239 6.35 20.78 2.18
C GLY A 239 7.02 19.43 1.93
N SER A 240 8.30 19.54 1.62
CA SER A 240 9.20 18.44 1.36
C SER A 240 10.62 18.91 1.64
N HIS A 241 11.55 17.97 1.83
CA HIS A 241 12.97 18.28 1.99
C HIS A 241 13.79 17.71 0.83
N PRO A 242 14.90 18.34 0.43
CA PRO A 242 15.82 17.73 -0.53
C PRO A 242 16.23 16.31 -0.08
N LEU A 243 16.38 15.38 -1.02
CA LEU A 243 17.06 14.12 -0.74
C LEU A 243 18.55 14.43 -0.48
N SER A 244 19.20 13.80 0.50
CA SER A 244 20.62 14.11 0.70
C SER A 244 21.46 13.62 -0.50
N PRO A 245 22.48 14.38 -0.96
CA PRO A 245 23.37 13.93 -2.03
C PRO A 245 24.07 12.60 -1.71
N GLY A 246 24.41 12.36 -0.44
CA GLY A 246 24.94 11.07 0.03
C GLY A 246 23.93 9.92 -0.13
N ALA A 247 22.66 10.13 0.19
CA ALA A 247 21.61 9.14 -0.03
C ALA A 247 21.40 8.85 -1.53
N ALA A 248 21.40 9.89 -2.36
CA ALA A 248 21.31 9.76 -3.82
C ALA A 248 22.48 8.96 -4.39
N ARG A 249 23.73 9.31 -4.04
CA ARG A 249 24.95 8.58 -4.45
C ARG A 249 24.95 7.13 -4.00
N GLY A 250 24.58 6.89 -2.73
CA GLY A 250 24.51 5.54 -2.19
C GLY A 250 23.46 4.69 -2.91
N PHE A 251 22.31 5.27 -3.24
CA PHE A 251 21.26 4.60 -3.99
C PHE A 251 21.66 4.34 -5.45
N SER A 252 22.15 5.34 -6.19
CA SER A 252 22.57 5.20 -7.58
C SER A 252 23.71 4.18 -7.73
N GLY A 253 24.71 4.20 -6.83
CA GLY A 253 25.81 3.24 -6.84
C GLY A 253 25.36 1.80 -6.53
N ARG A 254 24.30 1.59 -5.74
CA ARG A 254 23.69 0.26 -5.56
C ARG A 254 22.90 -0.16 -6.78
N LEU A 255 22.05 0.73 -7.30
CA LEU A 255 21.19 0.46 -8.45
C LEU A 255 22.00 0.15 -9.72
N GLY A 256 23.07 0.91 -9.99
CA GLY A 256 23.93 0.71 -11.17
C GLY A 256 24.74 -0.61 -11.14
N ARG A 257 24.99 -1.18 -9.97
CA ARG A 257 25.62 -2.52 -9.82
C ARG A 257 24.61 -3.67 -9.83
N SER A 258 23.32 -3.36 -9.79
CA SER A 258 22.26 -4.36 -9.74
C SER A 258 21.85 -4.82 -11.14
N ARG A 259 21.10 -5.92 -11.22
CA ARG A 259 20.43 -6.38 -12.45
C ARG A 259 19.00 -5.84 -12.59
N LEU A 260 18.63 -4.84 -11.79
CA LEU A 260 17.27 -4.30 -11.78
C LEU A 260 17.05 -3.42 -13.02
N SER A 261 15.87 -3.52 -13.61
CA SER A 261 15.41 -2.56 -14.60
C SER A 261 15.00 -1.26 -13.92
N TYR A 262 15.42 -0.13 -14.50
CA TYR A 262 15.08 1.21 -14.05
C TYR A 262 14.90 2.14 -15.26
N ASP A 263 14.23 3.25 -15.00
CA ASP A 263 14.05 4.33 -15.97
C ASP A 263 15.40 5.05 -16.20
N GLN A 264 15.78 5.26 -17.46
CA GLN A 264 17.09 5.82 -17.81
C GLN A 264 17.18 7.32 -17.50
N ASP A 265 16.09 8.06 -17.69
CA ASP A 265 16.04 9.49 -17.36
C ASP A 265 16.11 9.67 -15.85
N PHE A 266 15.43 8.81 -15.09
CA PHE A 266 15.56 8.77 -13.63
C PHE A 266 17.01 8.56 -13.18
N MET A 267 17.70 7.59 -13.79
CA MET A 267 19.08 7.29 -13.41
C MET A 267 20.03 8.43 -13.77
N LYS A 268 19.86 9.04 -14.95
CA LYS A 268 20.62 10.22 -15.37
C LYS A 268 20.43 11.37 -14.38
N ASP A 269 19.18 11.74 -14.12
CA ASP A 269 18.83 12.81 -13.19
C ASP A 269 19.40 12.55 -11.79
N LEU A 270 19.32 11.32 -11.32
CA LEU A 270 19.80 10.92 -10.00
C LEU A 270 21.33 11.05 -9.90
N VAL A 271 22.06 10.66 -10.94
CA VAL A 271 23.53 10.81 -10.98
C VAL A 271 23.92 12.28 -11.00
N ASP A 272 23.26 13.09 -11.84
CA ASP A 272 23.51 14.53 -11.93
C ASP A 272 23.25 15.22 -10.57
N TYR A 273 22.10 14.93 -9.94
CA TYR A 273 21.75 15.43 -8.61
C TYR A 273 22.77 15.06 -7.53
N SER A 274 23.34 13.86 -7.63
CA SER A 274 24.23 13.32 -6.61
C SER A 274 25.65 13.93 -6.62
N ARG A 275 25.97 14.70 -7.66
CA ARG A 275 27.26 15.40 -7.87
C ARG A 275 27.22 16.88 -7.51
N ALA A 276 26.03 17.47 -7.46
CA ALA A 276 25.79 18.85 -6.99
C ALA A 276 25.89 18.94 -5.46
#